data_AF-A0A7K7SEW3-F1
#
_entry.id   AF-A0A7K7SEW3-F1
#
_cell.length_a   1.000
_cell.length_b   1.000
_cell.length_c   1.000
_cell.angle_alpha   90.00
_cell.angle_beta   90.00
_cell.angle_gamma   90.00
#
_symmetry.space_group_name_H-M   'P 1'
#
loop_
_entity.id
_entity.type
_entity.pdbx_description
1 polymer ?
#
loop_
_entity_poly.entity_id
_entity_poly.type
_entity_poly.pdbx_seq_one_letter_code
_entity_poly.pdbx_strand_id
1 'polypeptide(L)'
;LQRMLSMAVEVDRSPTCNSRKIADEIFPFILNIPLRSQREALLNTMDSQLLRCRLLELLFQHSCDVPSTSSMSLDKILYFLSHCSVPLHFEDETATWQRWDEMLQYLSLLLMSYQTVTLAFSLAEHLWSSLSDRRDLMVQKTKPRRQDSDIISHLDIQLKMEDFISRMQKVLGQPFPLQIQEKLYMLQ
;
A
#
# COMPACT_ATOMS: atom_id res chain seq x y z
N LEU A 1 35.46 -7.64 -9.61
CA LEU A 1 34.67 -7.75 -10.86
C LEU A 1 33.19 -8.09 -10.63
N GLN A 2 32.82 -9.16 -9.92
CA GLN A 2 31.40 -9.51 -9.69
C GLN A 2 30.57 -8.40 -9.02
N ARG A 3 31.11 -7.70 -8.01
CA ARG A 3 30.46 -6.51 -7.42
C ARG A 3 30.30 -5.34 -8.39
N MET A 4 31.29 -5.13 -9.26
CA MET A 4 31.20 -4.12 -10.32
C MET A 4 30.19 -4.49 -11.40
N LEU A 5 30.01 -5.78 -11.69
CA LEU A 5 29.00 -6.27 -12.64
C LEU A 5 27.58 -6.16 -12.05
N SER A 6 27.38 -6.45 -10.76
CA SER A 6 26.09 -6.19 -10.09
C SER A 6 25.78 -4.69 -10.02
N MET A 7 26.79 -3.84 -9.79
CA MET A 7 26.62 -2.39 -9.86
C MET A 7 26.39 -1.91 -11.31
N ALA A 8 27.05 -2.48 -12.31
CA ALA A 8 26.86 -2.11 -13.71
C ALA A 8 25.46 -2.50 -14.22
N VAL A 9 24.93 -3.64 -13.80
CA VAL A 9 23.53 -4.04 -14.04
C VAL A 9 22.54 -3.14 -13.27
N GLU A 10 22.91 -2.66 -12.08
CA GLU A 10 22.15 -1.61 -11.37
C GLU A 10 22.25 -0.22 -12.03
N VAL A 11 23.35 0.09 -12.72
CA VAL A 11 23.60 1.37 -13.40
C VAL A 11 22.91 1.42 -14.77
N ASP A 12 22.65 0.27 -15.41
CA ASP A 12 21.88 0.18 -16.66
C ASP A 12 20.36 0.06 -16.45
N ARG A 13 19.89 0.09 -15.19
CA ARG A 13 18.51 0.49 -14.89
C ARG A 13 18.44 2.00 -15.02
N SER A 14 17.90 2.45 -16.15
CA SER A 14 17.52 3.84 -16.41
C SER A 14 17.31 4.65 -15.11
N PRO A 15 18.11 5.70 -14.85
CA PRO A 15 18.02 6.51 -13.63
C PRO A 15 16.68 7.24 -13.48
N THR A 16 15.77 7.08 -14.44
CA THR A 16 14.41 7.60 -14.42
C THR A 16 13.35 6.59 -13.99
N CYS A 17 13.68 5.32 -13.72
CA CYS A 17 12.70 4.26 -13.44
C CYS A 17 12.72 3.82 -11.96
N ASN A 18 12.08 4.59 -11.08
CA ASN A 18 11.87 4.19 -9.69
C ASN A 18 10.45 3.62 -9.51
N SER A 19 10.23 2.78 -8.49
CA SER A 19 8.92 2.13 -8.24
C SER A 19 7.77 3.14 -8.18
N ARG A 20 8.04 4.39 -7.77
CA ARG A 20 7.08 5.49 -7.78
C ARG A 20 6.59 5.83 -9.18
N LYS A 21 7.50 6.12 -10.11
CA LYS A 21 7.15 6.42 -11.50
C LYS A 21 6.49 5.25 -12.20
N ILE A 22 6.99 4.03 -11.98
CA ILE A 22 6.38 2.82 -12.55
C ILE A 22 4.93 2.67 -12.05
N ALA A 23 4.71 2.88 -10.74
CA ALA A 23 3.37 2.80 -10.18
C ALA A 23 2.44 3.87 -10.75
N ASP A 24 2.91 5.12 -10.85
CA ASP A 24 2.13 6.24 -11.38
C ASP A 24 1.73 5.98 -12.86
N GLU A 25 2.60 5.36 -13.66
CA GLU A 25 2.33 4.98 -15.05
C GLU A 25 1.38 3.76 -15.18
N ILE A 26 1.53 2.75 -14.32
CA ILE A 26 0.71 1.52 -14.38
C ILE A 26 -0.68 1.74 -13.76
N PHE A 27 -0.82 2.68 -12.82
CA PHE A 27 -2.04 2.89 -12.06
C PHE A 27 -3.30 3.09 -12.92
N PRO A 28 -3.31 3.95 -13.97
CA PRO A 28 -4.46 4.08 -14.86
C PRO A 28 -4.86 2.76 -15.54
N PHE A 29 -3.90 1.89 -15.86
CA PHE A 29 -4.20 0.59 -16.46
C PHE A 29 -4.90 -0.34 -15.48
N ILE A 30 -4.50 -0.33 -14.21
CA ILE A 30 -5.14 -1.17 -13.17
C ILE A 30 -6.61 -0.78 -12.96
N LEU A 31 -6.91 0.51 -12.96
CA LEU A 31 -8.29 1.00 -12.82
C LEU A 31 -9.20 0.50 -13.95
N ASN A 32 -8.64 0.24 -15.13
CA ASN A 32 -9.36 -0.23 -16.31
C ASN A 32 -9.41 -1.77 -16.43
N ILE A 33 -8.85 -2.53 -15.48
CA ILE A 33 -8.97 -4.00 -15.49
C ILE A 33 -10.35 -4.35 -14.93
N PRO A 34 -11.27 -4.95 -15.72
CA PRO A 34 -12.65 -5.17 -15.27
C PRO A 34 -12.75 -6.38 -14.32
N LEU A 35 -11.98 -7.44 -14.56
CA LEU A 35 -12.05 -8.67 -13.78
C LEU A 35 -11.20 -8.61 -12.52
N ARG A 36 -11.85 -8.86 -11.38
CA ARG A 36 -11.19 -9.00 -10.07
C ARG A 36 -10.04 -10.00 -10.08
N SER A 37 -10.22 -11.18 -10.68
CA SER A 37 -9.18 -12.22 -10.73
C SER A 37 -7.92 -11.76 -11.47
N GLN A 38 -8.06 -10.91 -12.49
CA GLN A 38 -6.91 -10.34 -13.21
C GLN A 38 -6.18 -9.31 -12.36
N ARG A 39 -6.91 -8.46 -11.63
CA ARG A 39 -6.31 -7.49 -10.70
C ARG A 39 -5.55 -8.20 -9.57
N GLU A 40 -6.16 -9.23 -8.99
CA GLU A 40 -5.54 -10.06 -7.97
C GLU A 40 -4.30 -10.78 -8.50
N ALA A 41 -4.37 -11.40 -9.69
CA ALA A 41 -3.23 -12.07 -10.29
C ALA A 41 -2.08 -11.09 -10.55
N LEU A 42 -2.39 -9.89 -11.06
CA LEU A 42 -1.41 -8.84 -11.29
C LEU A 42 -0.69 -8.46 -9.99
N LEU A 43 -1.43 -8.15 -8.92
CA LEU A 43 -0.83 -7.73 -7.64
C LEU A 43 -0.08 -8.88 -6.93
N ASN A 44 -0.55 -10.11 -7.04
CA ASN A 44 0.10 -11.26 -6.41
C ASN A 44 1.38 -11.71 -7.14
N THR A 45 1.48 -11.47 -8.45
CA THR A 45 2.66 -11.81 -9.26
C THR A 45 3.75 -10.72 -9.24
N MET A 46 3.52 -9.58 -8.59
CA MET A 46 4.55 -8.54 -8.45
C MET A 46 5.67 -8.96 -7.50
N ASP A 47 6.86 -9.22 -8.05
CA ASP A 47 8.07 -9.52 -7.28
C ASP A 47 8.52 -8.32 -6.41
N SER A 48 8.37 -7.10 -6.94
CA SER A 48 8.79 -5.89 -6.25
C SER A 48 7.77 -5.47 -5.19
N GLN A 49 8.09 -5.77 -3.93
CA GLN A 49 7.29 -5.37 -2.77
C GLN A 49 7.11 -3.85 -2.67
N LEU A 50 8.14 -3.09 -3.05
CA LEU A 50 8.07 -1.63 -3.07
C LEU A 50 7.09 -1.11 -4.13
N LEU A 51 7.12 -1.70 -5.34
CA LEU A 51 6.16 -1.37 -6.40
C LEU A 51 4.74 -1.75 -5.99
N ARG A 52 4.56 -2.94 -5.41
CA ARG A 52 3.28 -3.41 -4.92
C ARG A 52 2.72 -2.50 -3.82
N CYS A 53 3.55 -2.13 -2.83
CA CYS A 53 3.21 -1.13 -1.81
C CYS A 53 2.71 0.17 -2.44
N ARG A 54 3.48 0.70 -3.39
CA ARG A 54 3.18 2.00 -4.00
C ARG A 54 1.90 1.97 -4.84
N LEU A 55 1.66 0.91 -5.59
CA LEU A 55 0.43 0.74 -6.36
C LEU A 55 -0.79 0.61 -5.45
N LEU A 56 -0.70 -0.19 -4.40
CA LEU A 56 -1.76 -0.32 -3.39
C LEU A 56 -2.02 1.02 -2.68
N GLU A 57 -0.97 1.78 -2.35
CA GLU A 57 -1.11 3.13 -1.81
C GLU A 57 -1.92 4.03 -2.76
N LEU A 58 -1.63 4.03 -4.06
CA LEU A 58 -2.39 4.81 -5.05
C LEU A 58 -3.86 4.37 -5.14
N LEU A 59 -4.12 3.05 -5.09
CA LEU A 59 -5.47 2.48 -5.09
C LEU A 59 -6.28 2.93 -3.86
N PHE A 60 -5.70 2.88 -2.67
CA PHE A 60 -6.35 3.36 -1.46
C PHE A 60 -6.54 4.87 -1.48
N GLN A 61 -5.55 5.63 -1.93
CA GLN A 61 -5.63 7.07 -2.07
C GLN A 61 -6.78 7.49 -2.99
N HIS A 62 -6.95 6.80 -4.12
CA HIS A 62 -8.05 7.04 -5.06
C HIS A 62 -9.42 6.67 -4.49
N SER A 63 -9.46 5.78 -3.50
CA SER A 63 -10.70 5.33 -2.83
C SER A 63 -11.06 6.17 -1.59
N CYS A 64 -10.18 7.09 -1.18
CA CYS A 64 -10.40 7.98 -0.05
C CYS A 64 -10.91 9.33 -0.52
N ASP A 65 -11.92 9.87 0.16
CA ASP A 65 -12.47 11.20 -0.14
C ASP A 65 -11.47 12.32 0.17
N VAL A 66 -10.60 12.09 1.17
CA VAL A 66 -9.59 13.05 1.62
C VAL A 66 -8.19 12.48 1.32
N PRO A 67 -7.51 12.97 0.27
CA PRO A 67 -6.19 12.47 -0.11
C PRO A 67 -5.14 12.87 0.94
N SER A 68 -4.42 11.89 1.49
CA SER A 68 -3.27 12.15 2.34
C SER A 68 -2.00 12.43 1.51
N THR A 69 -1.32 13.54 1.78
CA THR A 69 -0.04 13.88 1.15
C THR A 69 1.17 13.27 1.86
N SER A 70 0.97 12.54 2.96
CA SER A 70 2.08 11.94 3.71
C SER A 70 2.76 10.82 2.93
N SER A 71 4.03 10.54 3.24
CA SER A 71 4.71 9.34 2.74
C SER A 71 4.06 8.08 3.31
N MET A 72 4.26 6.96 2.63
CA MET A 72 3.76 5.67 3.09
C MET A 72 4.32 5.32 4.49
N SER A 73 3.43 5.16 5.46
CA SER A 73 3.72 4.84 6.87
C SER A 73 2.59 4.01 7.46
N LEU A 74 2.78 3.47 8.67
CA LEU A 74 1.69 2.74 9.34
C LEU A 74 0.51 3.67 9.64
N ASP A 75 0.77 4.92 10.01
CA ASP A 75 -0.26 5.94 10.26
C ASP A 75 -1.10 6.21 8.99
N LYS A 76 -0.44 6.25 7.82
CA LYS A 76 -1.14 6.39 6.54
C LYS A 76 -2.03 5.18 6.22
N ILE A 77 -1.59 3.96 6.57
CA ILE A 77 -2.43 2.76 6.41
C ILE A 77 -3.67 2.83 7.31
N LEU A 78 -3.51 3.24 8.57
CA LEU A 78 -4.63 3.43 9.49
C LEU A 78 -5.54 4.58 9.05
N TYR A 79 -4.97 5.63 8.46
CA TYR A 79 -5.72 6.70 7.85
C TYR A 79 -6.62 6.19 6.72
N PHE A 80 -6.11 5.32 5.83
CA PHE A 80 -6.94 4.68 4.81
C PHE A 80 -8.06 3.85 5.41
N LEU A 81 -7.78 3.07 6.46
CA LEU A 81 -8.82 2.33 7.20
C LEU A 81 -9.92 3.23 7.75
N SER A 82 -9.60 4.47 8.16
CA SER A 82 -10.57 5.45 8.65
C SER A 82 -11.24 6.29 7.57
N HIS A 83 -10.77 6.33 6.32
CA HIS A 83 -11.29 7.25 5.32
C HIS A 83 -11.66 6.61 3.98
N CYS A 84 -11.39 5.31 3.81
CA CYS A 84 -11.90 4.56 2.67
C CYS A 84 -13.42 4.40 2.81
N SER A 85 -14.16 5.17 2.01
CA SER A 85 -15.63 5.27 2.05
C SER A 85 -16.28 4.47 0.92
N VAL A 86 -15.60 4.32 -0.21
CA VAL A 86 -16.09 3.62 -1.40
C VAL A 86 -15.05 2.60 -1.87
N PRO A 87 -15.33 1.29 -1.82
CA PRO A 87 -14.44 0.33 -2.44
C PRO A 87 -14.41 0.57 -3.95
N LEU A 88 -13.21 0.58 -4.53
CA LEU A 88 -12.91 0.94 -5.93
C LEU A 88 -14.05 0.59 -6.88
N HIS A 89 -14.62 1.61 -7.52
CA HIS A 89 -15.63 1.40 -8.54
C HIS A 89 -14.94 0.96 -9.83
N PHE A 90 -14.83 -0.35 -10.00
CA PHE A 90 -14.55 -0.95 -11.30
C PHE A 90 -15.85 -0.99 -12.09
N GLU A 91 -15.78 -0.96 -13.44
CA GLU A 91 -16.94 -1.05 -14.35
C GLU A 91 -17.76 -2.36 -14.22
N ASP A 92 -17.44 -3.20 -13.24
CA ASP A 92 -18.09 -4.48 -13.00
C ASP A 92 -19.31 -4.33 -12.07
N GLU A 93 -20.41 -5.01 -12.41
CA GLU A 93 -21.66 -5.09 -11.64
C GLU A 93 -21.52 -5.98 -10.39
N THR A 94 -20.38 -5.87 -9.70
CA THR A 94 -20.08 -6.61 -8.49
C THR A 94 -20.93 -6.15 -7.32
N ALA A 95 -21.40 -7.10 -6.53
CA ALA A 95 -22.15 -6.80 -5.31
C ALA A 95 -21.27 -6.03 -4.32
N THR A 96 -21.85 -5.10 -3.56
CA THR A 96 -21.11 -4.23 -2.62
C THR A 96 -20.18 -5.02 -1.69
N TRP A 97 -20.62 -6.16 -1.17
CA TRP A 97 -19.80 -7.00 -0.29
C TRP A 97 -18.56 -7.58 -0.98
N GLN A 98 -18.61 -7.89 -2.28
CA GLN A 98 -17.47 -8.40 -3.04
C GLN A 98 -16.39 -7.33 -3.19
N ARG A 99 -16.82 -6.06 -3.32
CA ARG A 99 -15.92 -4.91 -3.39
C ARG A 99 -15.22 -4.67 -2.05
N TRP A 100 -15.94 -4.84 -0.93
CA TRP A 100 -15.34 -4.82 0.41
C TRP A 100 -14.36 -5.98 0.63
N ASP A 101 -14.71 -7.19 0.18
CA ASP A 101 -13.84 -8.36 0.26
C ASP A 101 -12.54 -8.17 -0.55
N GLU A 102 -12.62 -7.54 -1.73
CA GLU A 102 -11.47 -7.16 -2.55
C GLU A 102 -10.62 -6.07 -1.87
N MET A 103 -11.25 -5.04 -1.29
CA MET A 103 -10.55 -4.00 -0.56
C MET A 103 -9.78 -4.54 0.66
N LEU A 104 -10.38 -5.48 1.40
CA LEU A 104 -9.70 -6.19 2.50
C LEU A 104 -8.50 -7.00 1.99
N GLN A 105 -8.61 -7.64 0.82
CA GLN A 105 -7.48 -8.33 0.19
C GLN A 105 -6.33 -7.36 -0.12
N TYR A 106 -6.65 -6.19 -0.66
CA TYR A 106 -5.66 -5.15 -0.96
C TYR A 106 -4.98 -4.61 0.30
N LEU A 107 -5.74 -4.45 1.39
CA LEU A 107 -5.19 -4.04 2.68
C LEU A 107 -4.21 -5.08 3.22
N SER A 108 -4.56 -6.36 3.19
CA SER A 108 -3.66 -7.45 3.61
C SER A 108 -2.38 -7.47 2.78
N LEU A 109 -2.49 -7.33 1.45
CA LEU A 109 -1.33 -7.23 0.58
C LEU A 109 -0.47 -6.00 0.89
N LEU A 110 -1.09 -4.87 1.24
CA LEU A 110 -0.41 -3.62 1.57
C LEU A 110 0.38 -3.76 2.86
N LEU A 111 -0.25 -4.31 3.91
CA LEU A 111 0.39 -4.58 5.20
C LEU A 111 1.56 -5.55 5.05
N MET A 112 1.37 -6.66 4.33
CA MET A 112 2.45 -7.63 4.08
C MET A 112 3.61 -7.03 3.29
N SER A 113 3.30 -6.26 2.25
CA SER A 113 4.33 -5.58 1.45
C SER A 113 5.06 -4.51 2.28
N TYR A 114 4.32 -3.75 3.09
CA TYR A 114 4.86 -2.71 3.96
C TYR A 114 5.78 -3.32 5.01
N GLN A 115 5.33 -4.34 5.72
CA GLN A 115 6.15 -5.08 6.68
C GLN A 115 7.40 -5.65 6.01
N THR A 116 7.28 -6.22 4.81
CA THR A 116 8.44 -6.77 4.08
C THR A 116 9.43 -5.66 3.72
N VAL A 117 8.98 -4.51 3.21
CA VAL A 117 9.85 -3.37 2.88
C VAL A 117 10.51 -2.82 4.16
N THR A 118 9.75 -2.65 5.24
CA THR A 118 10.23 -2.08 6.51
C THR A 118 11.17 -3.03 7.25
N LEU A 119 10.91 -4.34 7.25
CA LEU A 119 11.75 -5.36 7.90
C LEU A 119 12.97 -5.73 7.07
N ALA A 120 12.79 -5.99 5.76
CA ALA A 120 13.90 -6.38 4.88
C ALA A 120 14.85 -5.22 4.58
N PHE A 121 14.34 -3.98 4.63
CA PHE A 121 15.14 -2.78 4.45
C PHE A 121 15.01 -1.84 5.66
N SER A 122 15.55 -2.23 6.80
CA SER A 122 15.83 -1.34 7.95
C SER A 122 16.81 -0.17 7.62
N LEU A 123 17.02 0.12 6.33
CA LEU A 123 17.76 1.23 5.73
C LEU A 123 16.93 2.00 4.67
N ALA A 124 15.65 1.68 4.46
CA ALA A 124 14.82 2.18 3.33
C ALA A 124 14.05 3.49 3.58
N GLU A 125 14.44 4.30 4.56
CA GLU A 125 14.12 5.74 4.50
C GLU A 125 14.62 6.37 3.17
N HIS A 126 15.55 5.70 2.49
CA HIS A 126 16.09 6.09 1.20
C HIS A 126 15.29 5.61 -0.02
N LEU A 127 14.39 4.62 0.05
CA LEU A 127 13.74 4.08 -1.16
C LEU A 127 12.55 4.91 -1.66
N TRP A 128 11.95 5.70 -0.78
CA TRP A 128 10.79 6.56 -1.06
C TRP A 128 11.19 7.94 -1.63
N SER A 129 12.47 8.30 -1.52
CA SER A 129 13.03 9.53 -2.05
C SER A 129 13.76 9.29 -3.38
N SER A 130 13.76 10.30 -4.25
CA SER A 130 14.45 10.24 -5.54
C SER A 130 15.97 10.11 -5.34
N LEU A 131 16.71 9.60 -6.33
CA LEU A 131 18.17 9.51 -6.23
C LEU A 131 18.84 10.88 -5.97
N SER A 132 18.21 12.00 -6.37
CA SER A 132 18.65 13.36 -6.04
C SER A 132 18.50 13.67 -4.56
N ASP A 133 17.36 13.37 -3.95
CA ASP A 133 17.12 13.61 -2.52
C ASP A 133 18.06 12.78 -1.63
N ARG A 134 18.43 11.57 -2.10
CA ARG A 134 19.40 10.69 -1.42
C ARG A 134 20.81 11.25 -1.41
N ARG A 135 21.21 11.96 -2.48
CA ARG A 135 22.55 12.56 -2.59
C ARG A 135 22.71 13.67 -1.55
N ASP A 136 21.69 14.50 -1.37
CA ASP A 136 21.73 15.60 -0.41
C ASP A 136 21.75 15.11 1.06
N LEU A 137 21.01 14.03 1.36
CA LEU A 137 21.03 13.39 2.70
C LEU A 137 22.37 12.70 3.01
N MET A 138 23.00 12.06 2.02
CA MET A 138 24.34 11.46 2.18
C MET A 138 25.43 12.51 2.41
N VAL A 139 25.33 13.67 1.76
CA VAL A 139 26.25 14.81 1.97
C VAL A 139 26.12 15.37 3.39
N GLN A 140 24.93 15.32 4.00
CA GLN A 140 24.66 15.87 5.33
C GLN A 140 25.00 14.93 6.51
N LYS A 141 25.41 13.67 6.29
CA LYS A 141 25.71 12.66 7.34
C LYS A 141 24.63 12.51 8.42
N THR A 142 23.41 12.92 8.13
CA THR A 142 22.27 12.79 9.05
C THR A 142 21.76 11.36 8.98
N LYS A 143 21.85 10.64 10.10
CA LYS A 143 21.19 9.34 10.25
C LYS A 143 19.70 9.57 10.02
N PRO A 144 19.06 8.83 9.10
CA PRO A 144 17.69 9.12 8.72
C PRO A 144 16.83 8.75 9.94
N ARG A 145 16.04 9.73 10.39
CA ARG A 145 15.25 9.70 11.62
C ARG A 145 13.98 8.94 11.28
N ARG A 146 13.72 7.82 11.98
CA ARG A 146 12.39 7.20 12.03
C ARG A 146 11.37 8.32 12.07
N GLN A 147 10.49 8.41 11.07
CA GLN A 147 9.47 9.44 11.06
C GLN A 147 8.69 9.30 12.38
N ASP A 148 8.58 10.37 13.16
CA ASP A 148 7.87 10.36 14.45
C ASP A 148 6.40 9.91 14.30
N SER A 149 5.88 9.86 13.07
CA SER A 149 4.58 9.32 12.68
C SER A 149 4.43 7.79 12.84
N ASP A 150 5.49 7.03 13.13
CA ASP A 150 5.40 5.59 13.38
C ASP A 150 5.24 5.24 14.88
N ILE A 151 5.12 6.23 15.77
CA ILE A 151 4.80 6.01 17.19
C ILE A 151 3.28 5.91 17.34
N ILE A 152 2.73 4.77 16.94
CA ILE A 152 1.29 4.49 17.01
C ILE A 152 1.05 3.53 18.17
N SER A 153 0.13 3.88 19.07
CA SER A 153 -0.25 2.99 20.16
C SER A 153 -1.06 1.81 19.64
N HIS A 154 -0.94 0.66 20.29
CA HIS A 154 -1.84 -0.47 20.07
C HIS A 154 -3.32 -0.06 20.26
N LEU A 155 -3.58 0.87 21.19
CA LEU A 155 -4.92 1.41 21.41
C LEU A 155 -5.44 2.17 20.19
N ASP A 156 -4.58 2.96 19.52
CA ASP A 156 -4.96 3.72 18.33
C ASP A 156 -5.34 2.77 17.20
N ILE A 157 -4.57 1.69 17.02
CA ILE A 157 -4.86 0.64 16.02
C ILE A 157 -6.23 0.00 16.32
N GLN A 158 -6.48 -0.40 17.56
CA GLN A 158 -7.75 -1.02 17.95
C GLN A 158 -8.94 -0.11 17.71
N LEU A 159 -8.87 1.16 18.13
CA LEU A 159 -9.95 2.13 17.91
C LEU A 159 -10.23 2.35 16.42
N LYS A 160 -9.17 2.42 15.60
CA LYS A 160 -9.29 2.59 14.15
C LYS A 160 -9.90 1.36 13.48
N MET A 161 -9.56 0.16 13.94
CA MET A 161 -10.16 -1.09 13.48
C MET A 161 -11.63 -1.22 13.88
N GLU A 162 -11.98 -0.87 15.11
CA GLU A 162 -13.38 -0.89 15.58
C GLU A 162 -14.26 0.09 14.80
N ASP A 163 -13.78 1.31 14.56
CA ASP A 163 -14.48 2.29 13.72
C ASP A 163 -14.66 1.76 12.29
N PHE A 164 -13.60 1.19 11.71
CA PHE A 164 -13.65 0.56 10.39
C PHE A 164 -14.71 -0.55 10.32
N ILE A 165 -14.72 -1.48 11.29
CA ILE A 165 -15.70 -2.56 11.37
C ILE A 165 -17.11 -1.98 11.52
N SER A 166 -17.33 -1.01 12.40
CA SER A 166 -18.64 -0.37 12.60
C SER A 166 -19.19 0.24 11.31
N ARG A 167 -18.33 0.86 10.49
CA ARG A 167 -18.74 1.43 9.19
C ARG A 167 -19.06 0.35 8.18
N MET A 168 -18.25 -0.70 8.09
CA MET A 168 -18.59 -1.86 7.27
C MET A 168 -19.93 -2.48 7.67
N GLN A 169 -20.22 -2.59 8.97
CA GLN A 169 -21.50 -3.10 9.47
C GLN A 169 -22.69 -2.24 9.01
N LYS A 170 -22.53 -0.91 9.01
CA LYS A 170 -23.58 0.01 8.54
C LYS A 170 -23.86 -0.14 7.03
N VAL A 171 -22.84 -0.47 6.24
CA VAL A 171 -22.96 -0.59 4.78
C VAL A 171 -23.42 -1.98 4.34
N LEU A 172 -22.88 -3.04 4.93
CA LEU A 172 -23.15 -4.43 4.55
C LEU A 172 -24.28 -5.08 5.34
N GLY A 173 -24.65 -4.50 6.50
CA GLY A 173 -25.54 -5.13 7.46
C GLY A 173 -24.87 -6.28 8.23
N GLN A 174 -25.67 -6.96 9.05
CA GLN A 174 -25.28 -8.16 9.78
C GLN A 174 -26.26 -9.31 9.44
N PRO A 175 -25.80 -10.56 9.35
CA PRO A 175 -24.41 -11.03 9.51
C PRO A 175 -23.51 -10.71 8.30
N PHE A 176 -22.20 -10.59 8.53
CA PHE A 176 -21.25 -10.48 7.42
C PHE A 176 -21.17 -11.80 6.62
N PRO A 177 -20.92 -11.72 5.30
CA PRO A 177 -20.49 -12.89 4.52
C PRO A 177 -19.24 -13.54 5.13
N LEU A 178 -19.17 -14.87 5.09
CA LEU A 178 -18.09 -15.65 5.70
C LEU A 178 -16.70 -15.20 5.24
N GLN A 179 -16.54 -14.89 3.96
CA GLN A 179 -15.28 -14.44 3.36
C GLN A 179 -14.75 -13.15 3.99
N ILE A 180 -15.65 -12.22 4.32
CA ILE A 180 -15.32 -10.97 4.99
C ILE A 180 -14.96 -11.24 6.45
N GLN A 181 -15.72 -12.10 7.12
CA GLN A 181 -15.50 -12.44 8.53
C GLN A 181 -14.12 -13.10 8.73
N GLU A 182 -13.73 -14.03 7.85
CA GLU A 182 -12.42 -14.67 7.88
C GLU A 182 -11.29 -13.65 7.72
N LYS A 183 -11.40 -12.72 6.75
CA LYS A 183 -10.38 -11.69 6.53
C LYS A 183 -10.28 -10.69 7.68
N LEU A 184 -11.41 -10.30 8.27
CA LEU A 184 -11.41 -9.42 9.44
C LEU A 184 -10.72 -10.07 10.64
N TYR A 185 -10.95 -11.36 10.87
CA TYR A 185 -10.29 -12.11 11.93
C TYR A 185 -8.77 -12.17 11.74
N MET A 186 -8.30 -12.29 10.50
CA MET A 186 -6.86 -12.31 10.19
C MET A 186 -6.17 -10.95 10.30
N LEU A 187 -6.93 -9.84 10.31
CA LEU A 187 -6.39 -8.48 10.44
C LEU A 187 -6.30 -8.02 11.90
N GLN A 188 -6.99 -8.68 12.84
CA GLN A 188 -7.00 -8.42 14.28
C GLN A 188 -5.85 -9.14 14.98
#